data_AF-A0A1B0AUM4-F1
#
_entry.id   AF-A0A1B0AUM4-F1
#
_cell.length_a   1.000
_cell.length_b   1.000
_cell.length_c   1.000
_cell.angle_alpha   90.00
_cell.angle_beta   90.00
_cell.angle_gamma   90.00
#
_symmetry.space_group_name_H-M   'P 1'
#
loop_
_entity.id
_entity.type
_entity.pdbx_description
1 polymer ?
#
loop_
_entity_poly.entity_id
_entity_poly.type
_entity_poly.pdbx_seq_one_letter_code
_entity_poly.pdbx_strand_id
1 'polypeptide(L)'
;MQLGSSDRALLRETLWHTYANLACASAKRQRDTYAQLIALLGKRQFPDEDPNYLAHCIALTKTNFSLGICLLRTTSEEVVSSREDVSTDHSLARSFLQLDLNTINSAIIAESKISSMSLNLLTTFSLVIEYFKSSPNTSNDLLSTAFKPMITKALMIYNTFGQSSNIIATTVADFSSSVLHTLQTQLGTQFIKEMINLFITVNSRDQLSTSTAAVIEKILQMFQLIAKHPGSASLTMIPSILDFTFAYIIPLLQQDDNIKYSGDITSAVYDLFDSILNYKWQYFYKFYVQPNGISSFQNAMNGSNGAITSTTENLHPKHFMAIMNAYGQILISGNDPNIVRIVLNSLQSVHDRWRLYQRPFFKDNLLASFQSALISVLLTGEGALHFDLLANTLFNMSQVDNIKMRESFAQAGLPIYMKLIDEICLTKHIPTFSQKLTQLIQDAHCVHLTQN
;
A
#
# COMPACT_ATOMS: atom_id res chain seq x y z
N MET A 1 -44.95 9.60 -25.53
CA MET A 1 -44.59 8.70 -26.65
C MET A 1 -43.37 7.89 -26.23
N GLN A 2 -43.51 6.59 -25.98
CA GLN A 2 -42.36 5.69 -25.81
C GLN A 2 -41.91 5.22 -27.19
N LEU A 3 -40.63 5.43 -27.55
CA LEU A 3 -40.06 4.88 -28.78
C LEU A 3 -40.01 3.34 -28.70
N GLY A 4 -40.27 2.66 -29.82
CA GLY A 4 -40.11 1.21 -29.93
C GLY A 4 -38.67 0.76 -29.66
N SER A 5 -38.47 -0.52 -29.30
CA SER A 5 -37.13 -1.07 -29.04
C SER A 5 -36.20 -0.99 -30.26
N SER A 6 -36.74 -1.20 -31.46
CA SER A 6 -36.04 -1.06 -32.75
C SER A 6 -35.61 0.38 -33.04
N ASP A 7 -36.48 1.36 -32.77
CA ASP A 7 -36.17 2.78 -33.01
C ASP A 7 -35.13 3.31 -32.02
N ARG A 8 -35.16 2.80 -30.78
CA ARG A 8 -34.13 3.08 -29.77
C ARG A 8 -32.76 2.53 -30.15
N ALA A 9 -32.70 1.35 -30.74
CA ALA A 9 -31.46 0.75 -31.23
C ALA A 9 -30.87 1.55 -32.42
N LEU A 10 -31.71 1.93 -33.38
CA LEU A 10 -31.31 2.74 -34.52
C LEU A 10 -30.81 4.14 -34.08
N LEU A 11 -31.50 4.76 -33.13
CA LEU A 11 -31.09 6.04 -32.55
C LEU A 11 -29.71 5.94 -31.89
N ARG A 12 -29.47 4.86 -31.12
CA ARG A 12 -28.18 4.60 -30.47
C ARG A 12 -27.06 4.43 -31.48
N GLU A 13 -27.25 3.59 -32.50
CA GLU A 13 -26.24 3.38 -33.54
C GLU A 13 -25.95 4.67 -34.31
N THR A 14 -26.99 5.44 -34.64
CA THR A 14 -26.85 6.72 -35.35
C THR A 14 -26.07 7.74 -34.52
N LEU A 15 -26.41 7.89 -33.24
CA LEU A 15 -25.70 8.79 -32.32
C LEU A 15 -24.25 8.33 -32.11
N TRP A 16 -24.02 7.03 -31.94
CA TRP A 16 -22.70 6.46 -31.78
C TRP A 16 -21.82 6.68 -33.01
N HIS A 17 -22.32 6.36 -34.22
CA HIS A 17 -21.59 6.59 -35.47
C HIS A 17 -21.32 8.07 -35.73
N THR A 18 -22.27 8.94 -35.41
CA THR A 18 -22.09 10.39 -35.54
C THR A 18 -21.02 10.87 -34.57
N TYR A 19 -21.04 10.39 -33.33
CA TYR A 19 -20.09 10.78 -32.30
C TYR A 19 -18.68 10.25 -32.58
N ALA A 20 -18.53 8.97 -32.94
CA ALA A 20 -17.24 8.35 -33.22
C ALA A 20 -16.51 8.96 -34.42
N ASN A 21 -17.26 9.54 -35.36
CA ASN A 21 -16.73 10.20 -36.56
C ASN A 21 -16.58 11.73 -36.41
N LEU A 22 -16.81 12.31 -35.23
CA LEU A 22 -16.58 13.74 -35.00
C LEU A 22 -15.09 14.08 -35.17
N ALA A 23 -14.81 15.09 -35.99
CA ALA A 23 -13.47 15.65 -36.08
C ALA A 23 -13.04 16.22 -34.72
N CYS A 24 -11.76 16.06 -34.35
CA CYS A 24 -11.20 16.58 -33.09
C CYS A 24 -11.39 18.11 -32.93
N ALA A 25 -11.47 18.84 -34.07
CA ALA A 25 -11.70 20.28 -34.15
C ALA A 25 -13.20 20.70 -34.13
N SER A 26 -14.13 19.76 -33.99
CA SER A 26 -15.55 20.08 -33.85
C SER A 26 -15.81 20.92 -32.59
N ALA A 27 -16.78 21.84 -32.68
CA ALA A 27 -17.09 22.77 -31.61
C ALA A 27 -17.34 21.99 -30.30
N LYS A 28 -16.61 22.34 -29.22
CA LYS A 28 -16.70 21.70 -27.90
C LYS A 28 -18.16 21.43 -27.49
N ARG A 29 -19.04 22.40 -27.72
CA ARG A 29 -20.48 22.30 -27.45
C ARG A 29 -21.19 21.15 -28.17
N GLN A 30 -20.86 20.88 -29.44
CA GLN A 30 -21.47 19.78 -30.19
C GLN A 30 -21.03 18.44 -29.62
N ARG A 31 -19.72 18.29 -29.35
CA ARG A 31 -19.17 17.08 -28.72
C ARG A 31 -19.82 16.81 -27.37
N ASP A 32 -19.90 17.81 -26.50
CA ASP A 32 -20.50 17.68 -25.17
C ASP A 32 -22.00 17.32 -25.26
N THR A 33 -22.73 17.87 -26.24
CA THR A 33 -24.16 17.57 -26.43
C THR A 33 -24.37 16.13 -26.89
N TYR A 34 -23.61 15.65 -27.87
CA TYR A 34 -23.69 14.26 -28.32
C TYR A 34 -23.26 13.29 -27.22
N ALA A 35 -22.17 13.61 -26.51
CA ALA A 35 -21.72 12.82 -25.37
C ALA A 35 -22.80 12.73 -24.29
N GLN A 36 -23.50 13.84 -24.00
CA GLN A 36 -24.60 13.87 -23.03
C GLN A 36 -25.80 13.04 -23.49
N LEU A 37 -26.20 13.12 -24.75
CA LEU A 37 -27.30 12.30 -25.29
C LEU A 37 -26.96 10.81 -25.25
N ILE A 38 -25.74 10.44 -25.62
CA ILE A 38 -25.27 9.05 -25.55
C ILE A 38 -25.14 8.59 -24.09
N ALA A 39 -24.68 9.45 -23.19
CA ALA A 39 -24.61 9.17 -21.76
C ALA A 39 -26.00 8.98 -21.13
N LEU A 40 -27.00 9.79 -21.49
CA LEU A 40 -28.39 9.64 -21.04
C LEU A 40 -29.03 8.36 -21.57
N LEU A 41 -28.76 8.00 -22.83
CA LEU A 41 -29.19 6.71 -23.38
C LEU A 41 -28.51 5.54 -22.67
N GLY A 42 -27.20 5.61 -22.47
CA GLY A 42 -26.43 4.62 -21.72
C GLY A 42 -26.94 4.46 -20.29
N LYS A 43 -27.18 5.58 -19.58
CA LYS A 43 -27.77 5.62 -18.24
C LYS A 43 -29.12 4.88 -18.16
N ARG A 44 -29.90 4.94 -19.23
CA ARG A 44 -31.24 4.33 -19.32
C ARG A 44 -31.21 2.87 -19.77
N GLN A 45 -30.27 2.49 -20.63
CA GLN A 45 -30.26 1.20 -21.32
C GLN A 45 -29.25 0.19 -20.76
N PHE A 46 -28.18 0.65 -20.10
CA PHE A 46 -27.17 -0.22 -19.50
C PHE A 46 -27.60 -0.73 -18.12
N PRO A 47 -27.46 -2.04 -17.80
CA PRO A 47 -26.92 -3.11 -18.65
C PRO A 47 -27.98 -3.95 -19.38
N ASP A 48 -29.27 -3.77 -19.09
CA ASP A 48 -30.33 -4.70 -19.53
C ASP A 48 -30.61 -4.63 -21.05
N GLU A 49 -30.62 -3.43 -21.65
CA GLU A 49 -30.87 -3.21 -23.09
C GLU A 49 -29.59 -2.95 -23.91
N ASP A 50 -28.48 -2.61 -23.24
CA ASP A 50 -27.16 -2.44 -23.87
C ASP A 50 -26.00 -2.88 -22.94
N PRO A 51 -25.71 -4.19 -22.84
CA PRO A 51 -24.63 -4.67 -21.98
C PRO A 51 -23.23 -4.24 -22.49
N ASN A 52 -23.10 -3.91 -23.76
CA ASN A 52 -21.81 -3.57 -24.39
C ASN A 52 -21.49 -2.08 -24.37
N TYR A 53 -22.39 -1.23 -23.85
CA TYR A 53 -22.21 0.23 -23.80
C TYR A 53 -20.86 0.67 -23.24
N LEU A 54 -20.45 0.12 -22.09
CA LEU A 54 -19.14 0.43 -21.49
C LEU A 54 -17.98 -0.09 -22.35
N ALA A 55 -18.10 -1.28 -22.92
CA ALA A 55 -17.10 -1.84 -23.83
C ALA A 55 -16.91 -0.96 -25.07
N HIS A 56 -17.99 -0.39 -25.60
CA HIS A 56 -17.95 0.58 -26.70
C HIS A 56 -17.25 1.88 -26.27
N CYS A 57 -17.55 2.42 -25.09
CA CYS A 57 -16.85 3.59 -24.54
C CYS A 57 -15.34 3.33 -24.40
N ILE A 58 -14.95 2.13 -23.99
CA ILE A 58 -13.54 1.70 -23.88
C ILE A 58 -12.90 1.59 -25.25
N ALA A 59 -13.57 0.93 -26.21
CA ALA A 59 -13.07 0.81 -27.57
C ALA A 59 -12.86 2.20 -28.20
N LEU A 60 -13.78 3.14 -27.94
CA LEU A 60 -13.64 4.52 -28.39
C LEU A 60 -12.48 5.24 -27.70
N THR A 61 -12.20 4.95 -26.43
CA THR A 61 -11.04 5.51 -25.74
C THR A 61 -9.72 5.00 -26.33
N LYS A 62 -9.72 3.78 -26.90
CA LYS A 62 -8.56 3.20 -27.61
C LYS A 62 -8.38 3.78 -29.02
N THR A 63 -9.47 4.05 -29.75
CA THR A 63 -9.41 4.54 -31.14
C THR A 63 -9.35 6.07 -31.24
N ASN A 64 -10.08 6.77 -30.38
CA ASN A 64 -10.10 8.23 -30.29
C ASN A 64 -10.21 8.68 -28.83
N PHE A 65 -9.06 8.75 -28.15
CA PHE A 65 -8.94 9.05 -26.73
C PHE A 65 -9.74 10.28 -26.27
N SER A 66 -9.72 11.37 -27.05
CA SER A 66 -10.40 12.61 -26.67
C SER A 66 -11.92 12.47 -26.59
N LEU A 67 -12.52 11.75 -27.54
CA LEU A 67 -13.96 11.49 -27.58
C LEU A 67 -14.35 10.40 -26.59
N GLY A 68 -13.52 9.36 -26.44
CA GLY A 68 -13.74 8.30 -25.46
C GLY A 68 -13.76 8.82 -24.03
N ILE A 69 -12.78 9.64 -23.64
CA ILE A 69 -12.73 10.24 -22.30
C ILE A 69 -13.84 11.26 -22.08
N CYS A 70 -14.16 12.10 -23.08
CA CYS A 70 -15.30 13.02 -22.98
C CYS A 70 -16.61 12.27 -22.75
N LEU A 71 -16.80 11.14 -23.45
CA LEU A 71 -17.97 10.30 -23.27
C LEU A 71 -17.96 9.65 -21.88
N LEU A 72 -16.86 9.01 -21.47
CA LEU A 72 -16.74 8.39 -20.15
C LEU A 72 -16.95 9.39 -19.00
N ARG A 73 -16.44 10.62 -19.15
CA ARG A 73 -16.68 11.72 -18.21
C ARG A 73 -18.15 12.10 -18.17
N THR A 74 -18.77 12.28 -19.32
CA THR A 74 -20.19 12.68 -19.37
C THR A 74 -21.07 11.57 -18.83
N THR A 75 -20.74 10.31 -19.13
CA THR A 75 -21.37 9.13 -18.53
C THR A 75 -21.17 9.11 -17.02
N SER A 76 -19.97 9.38 -16.49
CA SER A 76 -19.73 9.40 -15.05
C SER A 76 -20.51 10.52 -14.36
N GLU A 77 -20.55 11.73 -14.96
CA GLU A 77 -21.32 12.87 -14.47
C GLU A 77 -22.83 12.59 -14.50
N GLU A 78 -23.37 12.03 -15.58
CA GLU A 78 -24.80 11.74 -15.71
C GLU A 78 -25.26 10.57 -14.83
N VAL A 79 -24.41 9.56 -14.62
CA VAL A 79 -24.68 8.48 -13.66
C VAL A 79 -24.69 9.00 -12.22
N VAL A 80 -23.95 10.08 -11.91
CA VAL A 80 -23.92 10.73 -10.60
C VAL A 80 -24.97 11.85 -10.46
N SER A 81 -25.52 12.36 -11.57
CA SER A 81 -26.49 13.46 -11.61
C SER A 81 -27.90 13.04 -11.17
N SER A 82 -28.46 13.78 -10.20
CA SER A 82 -29.80 13.61 -9.63
C SER A 82 -30.94 14.34 -10.37
N ARG A 83 -30.68 14.88 -11.58
CA ARG A 83 -31.72 15.58 -12.35
C ARG A 83 -32.89 14.64 -12.65
N GLU A 84 -34.09 15.03 -12.20
CA GLU A 84 -35.32 14.26 -12.38
C GLU A 84 -35.77 14.28 -13.84
N ASP A 85 -35.59 13.17 -14.54
CA ASP A 85 -36.36 12.90 -15.76
C ASP A 85 -37.71 12.32 -15.34
N VAL A 86 -38.78 13.08 -15.58
CA VAL A 86 -40.19 12.82 -15.21
C VAL A 86 -40.83 11.74 -16.11
N SER A 87 -40.15 10.62 -16.36
CA SER A 87 -40.78 9.46 -17.00
C SER A 87 -40.46 8.18 -16.26
N THR A 88 -41.45 7.77 -15.49
CA THR A 88 -41.78 6.44 -14.98
C THR A 88 -40.88 5.27 -15.41
N ASP A 89 -40.39 4.59 -14.38
CA ASP A 89 -39.69 3.30 -14.34
C ASP A 89 -38.27 3.20 -14.93
N HIS A 90 -37.44 2.46 -14.18
CA HIS A 90 -36.13 1.87 -14.48
C HIS A 90 -34.93 2.39 -13.67
N SER A 91 -34.17 1.41 -13.18
CA SER A 91 -33.78 1.33 -11.77
C SER A 91 -32.28 1.44 -11.50
N LEU A 92 -31.42 1.67 -12.49
CA LEU A 92 -30.00 1.27 -12.37
C LEU A 92 -29.07 2.41 -11.93
N ALA A 93 -29.04 3.51 -12.68
CA ALA A 93 -28.45 4.76 -12.18
C ALA A 93 -29.25 5.30 -11.00
N ARG A 94 -30.59 5.09 -11.01
CA ARG A 94 -31.44 5.39 -9.85
C ARG A 94 -31.12 4.51 -8.65
N SER A 95 -30.65 3.26 -8.76
CA SER A 95 -30.21 2.45 -7.59
C SER A 95 -28.85 2.87 -7.05
N PHE A 96 -27.92 3.30 -7.91
CA PHE A 96 -26.63 3.87 -7.47
C PHE A 96 -26.81 5.29 -6.87
N LEU A 97 -27.88 6.00 -7.27
CA LEU A 97 -28.24 7.34 -6.78
C LEU A 97 -29.24 7.34 -5.60
N GLN A 98 -30.22 6.42 -5.56
CA GLN A 98 -31.16 6.13 -4.46
C GLN A 98 -30.52 5.35 -3.31
N LEU A 99 -29.19 5.31 -3.28
CA LEU A 99 -28.46 5.43 -2.03
C LEU A 99 -28.72 6.84 -1.43
N ASP A 100 -30.01 7.18 -1.28
CA ASP A 100 -30.48 8.23 -0.40
C ASP A 100 -30.22 7.70 1.00
N LEU A 101 -29.36 8.43 1.72
CA LEU A 101 -28.95 8.19 3.11
C LEU A 101 -30.15 8.08 4.09
N ASN A 102 -31.38 8.29 3.61
CA ASN A 102 -32.61 8.37 4.41
C ASN A 102 -33.56 7.16 4.27
N THR A 103 -33.33 6.19 3.38
CA THR A 103 -34.23 5.01 3.27
C THR A 103 -33.64 3.80 4.00
N ILE A 104 -33.55 3.90 5.33
CA ILE A 104 -32.89 2.93 6.23
C ILE A 104 -33.71 1.63 6.46
N ASN A 105 -34.92 1.44 5.89
CA ASN A 105 -35.82 0.35 6.34
C ASN A 105 -36.19 -0.75 5.32
N SER A 106 -35.45 -0.96 4.23
CA SER A 106 -35.67 -2.12 3.35
C SER A 106 -34.35 -2.85 3.00
N ALA A 107 -33.73 -3.43 4.03
CA ALA A 107 -32.29 -3.72 4.10
C ALA A 107 -31.83 -5.13 3.65
N ILE A 108 -32.49 -5.83 2.72
CA ILE A 108 -31.99 -7.16 2.28
C ILE A 108 -32.02 -7.35 0.75
N ILE A 109 -33.02 -6.79 0.06
CA ILE A 109 -33.18 -6.96 -1.40
C ILE A 109 -32.44 -5.86 -2.19
N ALA A 110 -32.32 -4.65 -1.62
CA ALA A 110 -31.56 -3.57 -2.23
C ALA A 110 -30.05 -3.89 -2.26
N GLU A 111 -29.52 -4.51 -1.20
CA GLU A 111 -28.09 -4.77 -1.03
C GLU A 111 -27.48 -5.72 -2.09
N SER A 112 -28.22 -6.74 -2.54
CA SER A 112 -27.76 -7.72 -3.53
C SER A 112 -27.74 -7.19 -4.96
N LYS A 113 -28.74 -6.38 -5.34
CA LYS A 113 -28.85 -5.77 -6.68
C LYS A 113 -27.96 -4.53 -6.81
N ILE A 114 -27.81 -3.75 -5.72
CA ILE A 114 -26.88 -2.61 -5.65
C ILE A 114 -25.43 -3.11 -5.65
N SER A 115 -25.10 -4.18 -4.91
CA SER A 115 -23.77 -4.80 -4.93
C SER A 115 -23.41 -5.22 -6.36
N SER A 116 -24.12 -6.16 -6.98
CA SER A 116 -23.78 -6.69 -8.32
C SER A 116 -23.57 -5.61 -9.40
N MET A 117 -24.33 -4.52 -9.36
CA MET A 117 -24.24 -3.44 -10.35
C MET A 117 -23.11 -2.44 -10.06
N SER A 118 -22.95 -2.01 -8.79
CA SER A 118 -21.82 -1.15 -8.39
C SER A 118 -20.48 -1.86 -8.58
N LEU A 119 -20.47 -3.19 -8.38
CA LEU A 119 -19.32 -4.06 -8.58
C LEU A 119 -18.87 -4.03 -10.04
N ASN A 120 -19.80 -4.24 -10.98
CA ASN A 120 -19.48 -4.26 -12.41
C ASN A 120 -18.98 -2.91 -12.92
N LEU A 121 -19.60 -1.80 -12.49
CA LEU A 121 -19.19 -0.46 -12.89
C LEU A 121 -17.81 -0.07 -12.32
N LEU A 122 -17.59 -0.27 -11.02
CA LEU A 122 -16.30 0.03 -10.39
C LEU A 122 -15.19 -0.85 -10.95
N THR A 123 -15.43 -2.15 -11.13
CA THR A 123 -14.47 -3.08 -11.75
C THR A 123 -14.11 -2.64 -13.17
N THR A 124 -15.11 -2.25 -13.96
CA THR A 124 -14.88 -1.77 -15.34
C THR A 124 -14.05 -0.48 -15.33
N PHE A 125 -14.34 0.45 -14.43
CA PHE A 125 -13.55 1.68 -14.29
C PHE A 125 -12.12 1.42 -13.78
N SER A 126 -11.92 0.46 -12.86
CA SER A 126 -10.59 0.01 -12.45
C SER A 126 -9.78 -0.45 -13.65
N LEU A 127 -10.36 -1.30 -14.52
CA LEU A 127 -9.69 -1.81 -15.72
C LEU A 127 -9.32 -0.70 -16.70
N VAL A 128 -10.18 0.31 -16.86
CA VAL A 128 -9.87 1.48 -17.70
C VAL A 128 -8.72 2.29 -17.11
N ILE A 129 -8.76 2.58 -15.82
CA ILE A 129 -7.71 3.35 -15.15
C ILE A 129 -6.38 2.57 -15.19
N GLU A 130 -6.41 1.25 -15.03
CA GLU A 130 -5.22 0.41 -15.09
C GLU A 130 -4.63 0.32 -16.50
N TYR A 131 -5.48 0.28 -17.55
CA TYR A 131 -5.02 0.31 -18.94
C TYR A 131 -4.17 1.55 -19.26
N PHE A 132 -4.50 2.70 -18.65
CA PHE A 132 -3.76 3.95 -18.84
C PHE A 132 -2.59 4.16 -17.88
N LYS A 133 -2.19 3.16 -17.07
CA LYS A 133 -1.10 3.28 -16.10
C LYS A 133 0.20 3.87 -16.69
N SER A 134 0.60 3.44 -17.90
CA SER A 134 1.84 3.86 -18.56
C SER A 134 1.65 5.04 -19.52
N SER A 135 0.49 5.69 -19.50
CA SER A 135 0.14 6.76 -20.44
C SER A 135 0.72 8.12 -20.02
N PRO A 136 0.88 9.07 -20.96
CA PRO A 136 1.44 10.39 -20.65
C PRO A 136 0.59 11.13 -19.61
N ASN A 137 1.22 12.02 -18.84
CA ASN A 137 0.58 12.76 -17.74
C ASN A 137 -0.70 13.51 -18.17
N THR A 138 -0.79 13.98 -19.41
CA THR A 138 -1.99 14.63 -19.96
C THR A 138 -3.20 13.69 -19.99
N SER A 139 -2.99 12.41 -20.31
CA SER A 139 -4.06 11.40 -20.29
C SER A 139 -4.51 11.12 -18.86
N ASN A 140 -3.59 11.05 -17.91
CA ASN A 140 -3.90 10.84 -16.49
C ASN A 140 -4.59 12.05 -15.85
N ASP A 141 -4.29 13.27 -16.28
CA ASP A 141 -4.99 14.49 -15.83
C ASP A 141 -6.44 14.53 -16.33
N LEU A 142 -6.65 14.16 -17.59
CA LEU A 142 -8.00 14.02 -18.16
C LEU A 142 -8.79 12.88 -17.50
N LEU A 143 -8.14 11.74 -17.21
CA LEU A 143 -8.74 10.63 -16.47
C LEU A 143 -9.09 11.03 -15.04
N SER A 144 -8.18 11.69 -14.31
CA SER A 144 -8.42 12.20 -12.95
C SER A 144 -9.63 13.13 -12.94
N THR A 145 -9.70 14.08 -13.89
CA THR A 145 -10.84 14.99 -14.01
C THR A 145 -12.15 14.24 -14.32
N ALA A 146 -12.11 13.26 -15.22
CA ALA A 146 -13.28 12.48 -15.64
C ALA A 146 -13.81 11.56 -14.53
N PHE A 147 -12.92 10.95 -13.75
CA PHE A 147 -13.28 9.97 -12.73
C PHE A 147 -13.46 10.57 -11.33
N LYS A 148 -13.03 11.81 -11.07
CA LYS A 148 -13.16 12.45 -9.75
C LYS A 148 -14.57 12.39 -9.13
N PRO A 149 -15.67 12.65 -9.87
CA PRO A 149 -17.02 12.50 -9.33
C PRO A 149 -17.33 11.05 -8.90
N MET A 150 -16.88 10.08 -9.71
CA MET A 150 -17.07 8.66 -9.43
C MET A 150 -16.25 8.20 -8.22
N ILE A 151 -15.00 8.64 -8.11
CA ILE A 151 -14.13 8.36 -6.94
C ILE A 151 -14.79 8.92 -5.68
N THR A 152 -15.28 10.16 -5.72
CA THR A 152 -15.94 10.78 -4.57
C THR A 152 -17.20 10.02 -4.16
N LYS A 153 -18.02 9.59 -5.12
CA LYS A 153 -19.22 8.80 -4.84
C LYS A 153 -18.88 7.40 -4.30
N ALA A 154 -17.86 6.73 -4.84
CA ALA A 154 -17.39 5.44 -4.34
C ALA A 154 -16.93 5.53 -2.87
N LEU A 155 -16.18 6.58 -2.51
CA LEU A 155 -15.77 6.83 -1.13
C LEU A 155 -16.97 7.12 -0.21
N MET A 156 -17.97 7.86 -0.66
CA MET A 156 -19.21 8.08 0.10
C MET A 156 -19.96 6.78 0.38
N ILE A 157 -20.03 5.88 -0.62
CA ILE A 157 -20.62 4.55 -0.47
C ILE A 157 -19.83 3.74 0.56
N TYR A 158 -18.50 3.76 0.46
CA TYR A 158 -17.65 3.07 1.44
C TYR A 158 -17.83 3.59 2.87
N ASN A 159 -17.97 4.90 3.06
CA ASN A 159 -18.23 5.48 4.38
C ASN A 159 -19.52 4.95 5.03
N THR A 160 -20.51 4.62 4.20
CA THR A 160 -21.87 4.24 4.62
C THR A 160 -22.03 2.72 4.74
N PHE A 161 -21.49 1.96 3.79
CA PHE A 161 -21.70 0.50 3.67
C PHE A 161 -20.43 -0.33 3.83
N GLY A 162 -19.26 0.31 4.03
CA GLY A 162 -17.97 -0.39 4.12
C GLY A 162 -17.88 -1.37 5.29
N GLN A 163 -18.72 -1.21 6.32
CA GLN A 163 -18.81 -2.15 7.45
C GLN A 163 -19.94 -3.17 7.30
N SER A 164 -21.01 -2.84 6.55
CA SER A 164 -22.17 -3.73 6.41
C SER A 164 -21.93 -4.82 5.37
N SER A 165 -21.12 -4.54 4.33
CA SER A 165 -20.88 -5.47 3.22
C SER A 165 -19.41 -5.56 2.84
N ASN A 166 -18.80 -6.72 3.10
CA ASN A 166 -17.41 -7.03 2.71
C ASN A 166 -17.20 -6.98 1.20
N ILE A 167 -18.24 -7.28 0.41
CA ILE A 167 -18.18 -7.25 -1.05
C ILE A 167 -18.02 -5.80 -1.55
N ILE A 168 -18.84 -4.88 -1.04
CA ILE A 168 -18.74 -3.44 -1.37
C ILE A 168 -17.40 -2.89 -0.87
N ALA A 169 -17.00 -3.26 0.35
CA ALA A 169 -15.75 -2.80 0.94
C ALA A 169 -14.53 -3.20 0.11
N THR A 170 -14.47 -4.46 -0.32
CA THR A 170 -13.37 -5.00 -1.14
C THR A 170 -13.32 -4.29 -2.48
N THR A 171 -14.44 -4.13 -3.17
CA THR A 171 -14.42 -3.54 -4.51
C THR A 171 -14.17 -2.05 -4.52
N VAL A 172 -14.65 -1.30 -3.52
CA VAL A 172 -14.25 0.11 -3.39
C VAL A 172 -12.76 0.22 -3.04
N ALA A 173 -12.22 -0.68 -2.21
CA ALA A 173 -10.79 -0.73 -1.92
C ALA A 173 -9.95 -1.07 -3.17
N ASP A 174 -10.37 -2.05 -3.97
CA ASP A 174 -9.73 -2.41 -5.25
C ASP A 174 -9.73 -1.23 -6.23
N PHE A 175 -10.89 -0.60 -6.42
CA PHE A 175 -11.00 0.59 -7.27
C PHE A 175 -10.13 1.75 -6.77
N SER A 176 -10.14 2.00 -5.46
CA SER A 176 -9.30 3.05 -4.85
C SER A 176 -7.81 2.74 -5.00
N SER A 177 -7.42 1.47 -4.94
CA SER A 177 -6.05 1.02 -5.19
C SER A 177 -5.63 1.27 -6.65
N SER A 178 -6.47 0.90 -7.64
CA SER A 178 -6.22 1.21 -9.06
C SER A 178 -6.10 2.71 -9.31
N VAL A 179 -6.97 3.51 -8.67
CA VAL A 179 -6.93 4.98 -8.72
C VAL A 179 -5.61 5.51 -8.14
N LEU A 180 -5.20 5.07 -6.96
CA LEU A 180 -3.93 5.50 -6.34
C LEU A 180 -2.71 5.04 -7.13
N HIS A 181 -2.77 3.91 -7.80
CA HIS A 181 -1.66 3.39 -8.57
C HIS A 181 -1.42 4.15 -9.88
N THR A 182 -2.49 4.60 -10.55
CA THR A 182 -2.37 5.32 -11.84
C THR A 182 -2.45 6.85 -11.69
N LEU A 183 -3.29 7.35 -10.78
CA LEU A 183 -3.69 8.77 -10.72
C LEU A 183 -3.16 9.52 -9.49
N GLN A 184 -2.21 8.94 -8.76
CA GLN A 184 -1.71 9.50 -7.50
C GLN A 184 -1.24 10.95 -7.60
N THR A 185 -0.46 11.27 -8.64
CA THR A 185 0.15 12.59 -8.79
C THR A 185 -0.87 13.67 -9.13
N GLN A 186 -1.97 13.31 -9.78
CA GLN A 186 -2.98 14.24 -10.29
C GLN A 186 -4.11 14.54 -9.28
N LEU A 187 -4.36 13.67 -8.31
CA LEU A 187 -5.46 13.85 -7.34
C LEU A 187 -5.18 14.92 -6.28
N GLY A 188 -3.90 15.20 -6.02
CA GLY A 188 -3.46 16.15 -5.01
C GLY A 188 -3.36 15.54 -3.61
N THR A 189 -2.44 16.08 -2.81
CA THR A 189 -2.09 15.53 -1.49
C THR A 189 -3.24 15.54 -0.49
N GLN A 190 -4.04 16.60 -0.47
CA GLN A 190 -5.15 16.73 0.48
C GLN A 190 -6.25 15.68 0.22
N PHE A 191 -6.59 15.45 -1.05
CA PHE A 191 -7.60 14.45 -1.42
C PHE A 191 -7.16 13.03 -1.04
N ILE A 192 -5.88 12.69 -1.29
CA ILE A 192 -5.32 11.39 -0.88
C ILE A 192 -5.34 11.24 0.65
N LYS A 193 -5.08 12.32 1.39
CA LYS A 193 -5.12 12.30 2.86
C LYS A 193 -6.53 12.02 3.37
N GLU A 194 -7.53 12.67 2.79
CA GLU A 194 -8.94 12.44 3.12
C GLU A 194 -9.38 11.01 2.78
N MET A 195 -8.95 10.49 1.62
CA MET A 195 -9.20 9.10 1.22
C MET A 195 -8.61 8.11 2.23
N ILE A 196 -7.33 8.25 2.61
CA ILE A 196 -6.67 7.39 3.61
C ILE A 196 -7.39 7.47 4.96
N ASN A 197 -7.66 8.69 5.43
CA ASN A 197 -8.32 8.89 6.72
C ASN A 197 -9.72 8.28 6.73
N LEU A 198 -10.43 8.29 5.60
CA LEU A 198 -11.70 7.61 5.48
C LEU A 198 -11.54 6.08 5.63
N PHE A 199 -10.59 5.47 4.91
CA PHE A 199 -10.31 4.04 5.06
C PHE A 199 -9.93 3.68 6.50
N ILE A 200 -9.05 4.45 7.13
CA ILE A 200 -8.71 4.27 8.55
C ILE A 200 -9.97 4.38 9.43
N THR A 201 -10.74 5.46 9.28
CA THR A 201 -11.92 5.73 10.12
C THR A 201 -12.96 4.63 10.03
N VAL A 202 -13.30 4.17 8.82
CA VAL A 202 -14.31 3.12 8.62
C VAL A 202 -13.86 1.79 9.23
N ASN A 203 -12.56 1.47 9.14
CA ASN A 203 -12.02 0.21 9.68
C ASN A 203 -11.68 0.28 11.17
N SER A 204 -11.56 1.46 11.76
CA SER A 204 -11.32 1.65 13.20
C SER A 204 -12.62 1.69 14.04
N ARG A 205 -13.80 1.71 13.41
CA ARG A 205 -15.10 1.84 14.10
C ARG A 205 -15.53 0.58 14.86
N ASP A 206 -15.21 -0.60 14.34
CA ASP A 206 -15.51 -1.90 14.96
C ASP A 206 -14.25 -2.77 15.05
N GLN A 207 -14.31 -3.84 15.85
CA GLN A 207 -13.22 -4.82 15.90
C GLN A 207 -13.03 -5.44 14.52
N LEU A 208 -11.81 -5.31 13.98
CA LEU A 208 -11.42 -5.96 12.74
C LEU A 208 -11.63 -7.46 12.89
N SER A 209 -12.28 -8.08 11.90
CA SER A 209 -12.53 -9.52 11.87
C SER A 209 -11.84 -10.16 10.66
N THR A 210 -11.62 -11.47 10.70
CA THR A 210 -11.05 -12.24 9.58
C THR A 210 -11.83 -12.04 8.27
N SER A 211 -13.12 -11.71 8.34
CA SER A 211 -13.96 -11.44 7.17
C SER A 211 -13.54 -10.17 6.40
N THR A 212 -12.78 -9.29 7.03
CA THR A 212 -12.24 -8.05 6.46
C THR A 212 -10.80 -8.18 5.95
N ALA A 213 -10.19 -9.37 6.04
CA ALA A 213 -8.80 -9.65 5.67
C ALA A 213 -8.42 -9.11 4.27
N ALA A 214 -9.24 -9.40 3.25
CA ALA A 214 -9.01 -8.93 1.89
C ALA A 214 -9.03 -7.40 1.77
N VAL A 215 -9.92 -6.74 2.52
CA VAL A 215 -10.01 -5.27 2.56
C VAL A 215 -8.78 -4.68 3.23
N ILE A 216 -8.33 -5.27 4.35
CA ILE A 216 -7.13 -4.85 5.09
C ILE A 216 -5.89 -4.98 4.21
N GLU A 217 -5.74 -6.10 3.50
CA GLU A 217 -4.63 -6.30 2.57
C GLU A 217 -4.60 -5.21 1.49
N LYS A 218 -5.75 -4.87 0.90
CA LYS A 218 -5.86 -3.77 -0.07
C LYS A 218 -5.54 -2.41 0.53
N ILE A 219 -5.95 -2.15 1.76
CA ILE A 219 -5.60 -0.92 2.49
C ILE A 219 -4.08 -0.83 2.71
N LEU A 220 -3.44 -1.92 3.12
CA LEU A 220 -1.99 -1.99 3.28
C LEU A 220 -1.26 -1.76 1.94
N GLN A 221 -1.74 -2.36 0.85
CA GLN A 221 -1.22 -2.11 -0.50
C GLN A 221 -1.36 -0.63 -0.90
N MET A 222 -2.50 0.02 -0.59
CA MET A 222 -2.66 1.45 -0.81
C MET A 222 -1.63 2.26 -0.01
N PHE A 223 -1.43 1.95 1.27
CA PHE A 223 -0.43 2.62 2.11
C PHE A 223 0.99 2.43 1.57
N GLN A 224 1.32 1.25 1.04
CA GLN A 224 2.60 1.00 0.39
C GLN A 224 2.79 1.89 -0.85
N LEU A 225 1.76 2.06 -1.69
CA LEU A 225 1.82 2.96 -2.85
C LEU A 225 2.09 4.41 -2.41
N ILE A 226 1.45 4.84 -1.32
CA ILE A 226 1.66 6.18 -0.73
C ILE A 226 3.07 6.35 -0.16
N ALA A 227 3.60 5.32 0.49
CA ALA A 227 4.97 5.30 1.01
C ALA A 227 6.02 5.30 -0.11
N LYS A 228 5.79 4.56 -1.21
CA LYS A 228 6.71 4.48 -2.36
C LYS A 228 6.68 5.74 -3.24
N HIS A 229 5.59 6.50 -3.23
CA HIS A 229 5.46 7.69 -4.05
C HIS A 229 6.55 8.73 -3.74
N PRO A 230 7.29 9.27 -4.73
CA PRO A 230 8.33 10.26 -4.50
C PRO A 230 7.77 11.59 -3.97
N GLY A 231 8.55 12.32 -3.17
CA GLY A 231 8.18 13.64 -2.66
C GLY A 231 7.82 13.68 -1.17
N SER A 232 7.68 14.90 -0.63
CA SER A 232 7.44 15.17 0.79
C SER A 232 5.96 15.13 1.19
N ALA A 233 5.04 15.23 0.22
CA ALA A 233 3.60 15.27 0.46
C ALA A 233 3.08 14.06 1.27
N SER A 234 3.53 12.84 0.94
CA SER A 234 3.11 11.63 1.66
C SER A 234 3.71 11.49 3.06
N LEU A 235 4.72 12.28 3.45
CA LEU A 235 5.25 12.27 4.82
C LEU A 235 4.18 12.64 5.85
N THR A 236 3.26 13.53 5.47
CA THR A 236 2.19 14.01 6.35
C THR A 236 1.16 12.92 6.70
N MET A 237 1.14 11.83 5.93
CA MET A 237 0.21 10.70 6.09
C MET A 237 0.85 9.52 6.84
N ILE A 238 2.18 9.45 6.92
CA ILE A 238 2.90 8.36 7.59
C ILE A 238 2.50 8.17 9.06
N PRO A 239 2.32 9.23 9.88
CA PRO A 239 1.86 9.04 11.26
C PRO A 239 0.54 8.28 11.33
N SER A 240 -0.48 8.72 10.57
CA SER A 240 -1.81 8.10 10.57
C SER A 240 -1.78 6.65 10.09
N ILE A 241 -0.94 6.35 9.09
CA ILE A 241 -0.73 4.99 8.59
C ILE A 241 -0.11 4.09 9.67
N LEU A 242 0.94 4.56 10.33
CA LEU A 242 1.63 3.78 11.37
C LEU A 242 0.76 3.61 12.61
N ASP A 243 0.10 4.66 13.07
CA ASP A 243 -0.82 4.62 14.20
C ASP A 243 -1.94 3.59 13.97
N PHE A 244 -2.54 3.58 12.78
CA PHE A 244 -3.55 2.59 12.43
C PHE A 244 -2.99 1.16 12.41
N THR A 245 -1.84 0.96 11.76
CA THR A 245 -1.21 -0.37 11.67
C THR A 245 -0.86 -0.92 13.05
N PHE A 246 -0.30 -0.11 13.96
CA PHE A 246 0.07 -0.57 15.30
C PHE A 246 -1.11 -0.67 16.27
N ALA A 247 -2.11 0.20 16.16
CA ALA A 247 -3.26 0.17 17.07
C ALA A 247 -4.28 -0.91 16.72
N TYR A 248 -4.42 -1.28 15.44
CA TYR A 248 -5.48 -2.17 14.98
C TYR A 248 -4.97 -3.43 14.26
N ILE A 249 -4.00 -3.32 13.34
CA ILE A 249 -3.57 -4.46 12.51
C ILE A 249 -2.63 -5.40 13.27
N ILE A 250 -1.60 -4.87 13.95
CA ILE A 250 -0.65 -5.71 14.70
C ILE A 250 -1.35 -6.51 15.81
N PRO A 251 -2.24 -5.92 16.63
CA PRO A 251 -2.98 -6.69 17.64
C PRO A 251 -3.87 -7.76 17.03
N LEU A 252 -4.49 -7.51 15.87
CA LEU A 252 -5.27 -8.50 15.14
C LEU A 252 -4.41 -9.72 14.75
N LEU A 253 -3.18 -9.50 14.28
CA LEU A 253 -2.25 -10.56 13.91
C LEU A 253 -1.73 -11.36 15.12
N GLN A 254 -1.71 -10.76 16.31
CA GLN A 254 -1.22 -11.40 17.54
C GLN A 254 -2.29 -12.24 18.26
N GLN A 255 -3.57 -12.00 18.00
CA GLN A 255 -4.67 -12.67 18.72
C GLN A 255 -5.12 -13.99 18.05
N ASP A 256 -4.85 -14.19 16.76
CA ASP A 256 -5.40 -15.31 15.99
C ASP A 256 -4.30 -16.21 15.37
N ASP A 257 -3.90 -17.27 16.09
CA ASP A 257 -2.93 -18.29 15.62
C ASP A 257 -3.46 -19.19 14.47
N ASN A 258 -4.73 -19.07 14.07
CA ASN A 258 -5.43 -20.05 13.21
C ASN A 258 -5.69 -19.61 11.76
N ILE A 259 -5.13 -18.48 11.31
CA ILE A 259 -5.55 -17.89 10.03
C ILE A 259 -4.52 -18.19 8.93
N LYS A 260 -4.90 -19.07 7.99
CA LYS A 260 -4.18 -19.28 6.70
C LYS A 260 -3.91 -17.98 5.91
N TYR A 261 -4.73 -16.95 6.13
CA TYR A 261 -4.62 -15.59 5.58
C TYR A 261 -3.75 -14.63 6.41
N SER A 262 -3.27 -15.04 7.60
CA SER A 262 -2.38 -14.22 8.44
C SER A 262 -1.05 -13.98 7.73
N GLY A 263 -0.55 -14.95 6.97
CA GLY A 263 0.71 -14.82 6.22
C GLY A 263 0.71 -13.67 5.22
N ASP A 264 -0.35 -13.52 4.42
CA ASP A 264 -0.45 -12.48 3.38
C ASP A 264 -0.54 -11.07 3.99
N ILE A 265 -1.38 -10.91 5.02
CA ILE A 265 -1.51 -9.63 5.75
C ILE A 265 -0.21 -9.31 6.48
N THR A 266 0.40 -10.29 7.15
CA THR A 266 1.68 -10.14 7.83
C THR A 266 2.75 -9.69 6.84
N SER A 267 2.88 -10.36 5.70
CA SER A 267 3.79 -9.94 4.62
C SER A 267 3.51 -8.49 4.20
N ALA A 268 2.26 -8.13 3.95
CA ALA A 268 1.90 -6.78 3.55
C ALA A 268 2.23 -5.70 4.59
N VAL A 269 2.14 -6.02 5.90
CA VAL A 269 2.57 -5.13 6.99
C VAL A 269 4.09 -4.94 6.98
N TYR A 270 4.87 -6.02 6.87
CA TYR A 270 6.33 -5.91 6.89
C TYR A 270 6.88 -5.26 5.61
N ASP A 271 6.23 -5.49 4.46
CA ASP A 271 6.51 -4.78 3.20
C ASP A 271 6.17 -3.27 3.29
N LEU A 272 5.14 -2.91 4.05
CA LEU A 272 4.82 -1.51 4.35
C LEU A 272 5.91 -0.88 5.21
N PHE A 273 6.35 -1.55 6.27
CA PHE A 273 7.44 -1.07 7.11
C PHE A 273 8.73 -0.90 6.31
N ASP A 274 9.08 -1.87 5.45
CA ASP A 274 10.22 -1.77 4.55
C ASP A 274 10.09 -0.54 3.64
N SER A 275 8.92 -0.36 3.03
CA SER A 275 8.65 0.77 2.14
C SER A 275 8.80 2.11 2.86
N ILE A 276 8.32 2.23 4.10
CA ILE A 276 8.44 3.47 4.88
C ILE A 276 9.91 3.73 5.24
N LEU A 277 10.64 2.71 5.69
CA LEU A 277 12.06 2.87 6.04
C LEU A 277 12.92 3.22 4.81
N ASN A 278 12.66 2.59 3.67
CA ASN A 278 13.45 2.80 2.45
C ASN A 278 13.13 4.11 1.71
N TYR A 279 11.85 4.47 1.59
CA TYR A 279 11.40 5.61 0.77
C TYR A 279 11.07 6.87 1.58
N LYS A 280 10.81 6.73 2.88
CA LYS A 280 10.41 7.84 3.76
C LYS A 280 11.35 8.00 4.95
N TRP A 281 12.63 7.67 4.77
CA TRP A 281 13.67 7.87 5.79
C TRP A 281 13.68 9.28 6.41
N GLN A 282 13.36 10.30 5.61
CA GLN A 282 13.23 11.69 6.06
C GLN A 282 12.18 11.94 7.16
N TYR A 283 11.24 11.00 7.32
CA TYR A 283 10.30 10.99 8.44
C TYR A 283 11.04 10.76 9.76
N PHE A 284 12.02 9.85 9.80
CA PHE A 284 12.76 9.54 11.02
C PHE A 284 13.98 10.43 11.23
N TYR A 285 14.66 10.84 10.16
CA TYR A 285 15.89 11.64 10.24
C TYR A 285 15.94 12.71 9.15
N LYS A 286 16.24 13.97 9.48
CA LYS A 286 16.35 15.04 8.47
C LYS A 286 17.56 14.81 7.55
N PHE A 287 17.38 15.07 6.26
CA PHE A 287 18.51 15.28 5.34
C PHE A 287 19.07 16.70 5.53
N TYR A 288 20.34 16.84 5.90
CA TYR A 288 21.02 18.13 5.85
C TYR A 288 21.79 18.25 4.52
N VAL A 289 21.35 19.16 3.66
CA VAL A 289 22.20 19.74 2.61
C VAL A 289 22.65 21.08 3.16
N GLN A 290 23.96 21.27 3.35
CA GLN A 290 24.47 22.58 3.76
C GLN A 290 24.19 23.61 2.65
N PRO A 291 24.05 24.92 2.96
CA PRO A 291 23.71 25.97 1.99
C PRO A 291 24.65 26.07 0.79
N ASN A 292 25.84 25.45 0.85
CA ASN A 292 26.83 25.42 -0.23
C ASN A 292 26.65 24.24 -1.21
N GLY A 293 25.51 23.54 -1.22
CA GLY A 293 25.21 22.50 -2.21
C GLY A 293 26.01 21.20 -2.06
N ILE A 294 26.77 21.04 -0.98
CA ILE A 294 27.50 19.81 -0.67
C ILE A 294 26.62 18.98 0.27
N SER A 295 26.23 17.79 -0.20
CA SER A 295 25.56 16.80 0.64
C SER A 295 26.52 16.30 1.72
N SER A 296 26.08 16.25 2.97
CA SER A 296 26.91 15.82 4.11
C SER A 296 27.39 14.36 4.03
N PHE A 297 26.95 13.61 3.01
CA PHE A 297 27.50 12.30 2.67
C PHE A 297 28.99 12.37 2.28
N GLN A 298 29.47 13.48 1.69
CA GLN A 298 30.89 13.62 1.29
C GLN A 298 31.81 14.07 2.42
N ASN A 299 31.35 14.88 3.38
CA ASN A 299 32.20 15.36 4.47
C ASN A 299 32.50 14.30 5.55
N ALA A 300 31.76 13.19 5.60
CA ALA A 300 32.08 12.08 6.49
C ALA A 300 33.37 11.32 6.09
N MET A 301 33.90 11.53 4.87
CA MET A 301 35.14 10.91 4.42
C MET A 301 36.41 11.74 4.68
N ASN A 302 36.31 13.04 5.00
CA ASN A 302 37.48 13.89 5.25
C ASN A 302 37.53 14.34 6.71
N GLY A 303 38.26 13.57 7.52
CA GLY A 303 38.47 13.77 8.95
C GLY A 303 39.13 15.11 9.28
N SER A 304 38.33 16.16 9.41
CA SER A 304 38.75 17.45 9.95
C SER A 304 37.85 17.86 11.11
N ASN A 305 38.50 18.20 12.23
CA ASN A 305 37.96 18.50 13.54
C ASN A 305 37.10 19.79 13.56
N GLY A 306 35.92 19.75 12.95
CA GLY A 306 34.85 20.71 13.21
C GLY A 306 33.73 20.01 13.97
N ALA A 307 33.31 20.56 15.11
CA ALA A 307 32.18 20.04 15.88
C ALA A 307 30.91 20.09 15.01
N ILE A 308 30.60 18.97 14.36
CA ILE A 308 29.34 18.77 13.65
C ILE A 308 28.30 18.49 14.75
N THR A 309 27.57 19.51 15.18
CA THR A 309 26.24 19.32 15.79
C THR A 309 25.31 18.82 14.70
N SER A 310 25.54 17.59 14.24
CA SER A 310 24.61 16.86 13.40
C SER A 310 23.46 16.51 14.32
N THR A 311 22.28 17.06 14.07
CA THR A 311 21.08 16.56 14.77
C THR A 311 20.80 15.15 14.22
N THR A 312 21.46 14.17 14.85
CA THR A 312 21.34 12.72 14.68
C THR A 312 20.12 12.16 15.41
N GLU A 313 19.36 13.03 16.08
CA GLU A 313 18.18 12.66 16.83
C GLU A 313 17.07 12.19 15.90
N ASN A 314 16.47 11.06 16.29
CA ASN A 314 15.31 10.51 15.62
C ASN A 314 14.11 11.43 15.89
N LEU A 315 13.44 11.90 14.84
CA LEU A 315 12.30 12.83 14.92
C LEU A 315 11.04 12.16 15.50
N HIS A 316 10.89 10.85 15.26
CA HIS A 316 9.73 10.06 15.65
C HIS A 316 10.18 8.73 16.28
N PRO A 317 10.81 8.79 17.47
CA PRO A 317 11.43 7.63 18.09
C PRO A 317 10.42 6.54 18.45
N LYS A 318 9.19 6.90 18.81
CA LYS A 318 8.11 5.96 19.13
C LYS A 318 7.77 5.07 17.93
N HIS A 319 7.55 5.68 16.75
CA HIS A 319 7.24 4.95 15.52
C HIS A 319 8.42 4.11 15.04
N PHE A 320 9.63 4.66 15.11
CA PHE A 320 10.83 3.91 14.73
C PHE A 320 11.04 2.69 15.62
N MET A 321 10.91 2.87 16.95
CA MET A 321 11.02 1.77 17.91
C MET A 321 9.91 0.74 17.74
N ALA A 322 8.68 1.15 17.44
CA ALA A 322 7.58 0.23 17.18
C ALA A 322 7.86 -0.68 15.97
N ILE A 323 8.36 -0.12 14.86
CA ILE A 323 8.75 -0.90 13.67
C ILE A 323 9.91 -1.86 14.01
N MET A 324 10.94 -1.38 14.69
CA MET A 324 12.08 -2.21 15.06
C MET A 324 11.70 -3.32 16.04
N ASN A 325 10.81 -3.03 17.01
CA ASN A 325 10.30 -4.05 17.91
C ASN A 325 9.48 -5.10 17.17
N ALA A 326 8.64 -4.71 16.21
CA ALA A 326 7.92 -5.66 15.36
C ALA A 326 8.88 -6.57 14.58
N TYR A 327 9.95 -6.00 14.01
CA TYR A 327 11.00 -6.77 13.33
C TYR A 327 11.68 -7.76 14.28
N GLY A 328 12.04 -7.31 15.49
CA GLY A 328 12.64 -8.16 16.52
C GLY A 328 11.73 -9.30 16.97
N GLN A 329 10.42 -9.05 17.12
CA GLN A 329 9.46 -10.10 17.50
C GLN A 329 9.37 -11.21 16.44
N ILE A 330 9.35 -10.88 15.14
CA ILE A 330 9.39 -11.91 14.08
C ILE A 330 10.65 -12.76 14.16
N LEU A 331 11.80 -12.13 14.41
CA LEU A 331 13.06 -12.87 14.54
C LEU A 331 12.99 -13.83 15.73
N ILE A 332 12.44 -13.42 16.87
CA ILE A 332 12.34 -14.27 18.06
C ILE A 332 11.31 -15.39 17.88
N SER A 333 10.14 -15.08 17.32
CA SER A 333 9.01 -16.02 17.23
C SER A 333 9.15 -17.06 16.12
N GLY A 334 9.96 -16.83 15.08
CA GLY A 334 10.34 -17.85 14.08
C GLY A 334 9.21 -18.42 13.19
N ASN A 335 7.95 -18.04 13.42
CA ASN A 335 6.77 -18.78 12.98
C ASN A 335 6.61 -18.94 11.44
N ASP A 336 7.17 -18.01 10.63
CA ASP A 336 7.16 -18.10 9.16
C ASP A 336 8.53 -17.72 8.56
N PRO A 337 9.26 -18.69 7.96
CA PRO A 337 10.55 -18.45 7.29
C PRO A 337 10.50 -17.37 6.21
N ASN A 338 9.36 -17.20 5.52
CA ASN A 338 9.24 -16.18 4.49
C ASN A 338 9.24 -14.78 5.09
N ILE A 339 8.53 -14.57 6.20
CA ILE A 339 8.45 -13.28 6.88
C ILE A 339 9.79 -12.94 7.54
N VAL A 340 10.48 -13.93 8.13
CA VAL A 340 11.85 -13.76 8.64
C VAL A 340 12.78 -13.27 7.53
N ARG A 341 12.70 -13.88 6.34
CA ARG A 341 13.47 -13.44 5.17
C ARG A 341 13.13 -12.01 4.73
N ILE A 342 11.86 -11.60 4.75
CA ILE A 342 11.44 -10.23 4.42
C ILE A 342 12.06 -9.24 5.40
N VAL A 343 11.98 -9.51 6.70
CA VAL A 343 12.55 -8.65 7.76
C VAL A 343 14.07 -8.52 7.63
N LEU A 344 14.78 -9.63 7.41
CA LEU A 344 16.24 -9.61 7.26
C LEU A 344 16.68 -8.85 6.00
N ASN A 345 16.00 -9.05 4.87
CA ASN A 345 16.25 -8.28 3.65
C ASN A 345 15.95 -6.79 3.83
N SER A 346 14.90 -6.45 4.56
CA SER A 346 14.57 -5.07 4.88
C SER A 346 15.68 -4.42 5.72
N LEU A 347 16.10 -5.06 6.82
CA LEU A 347 17.20 -4.60 7.66
C LEU A 347 18.49 -4.37 6.87
N GLN A 348 18.83 -5.32 5.98
CA GLN A 348 19.98 -5.19 5.10
C GLN A 348 19.84 -3.99 4.14
N SER A 349 18.70 -3.87 3.45
CA SER A 349 18.47 -2.79 2.49
C SER A 349 18.53 -1.40 3.14
N VAL A 350 17.95 -1.26 4.33
CA VAL A 350 17.95 -0.03 5.11
C VAL A 350 19.35 0.25 5.66
N HIS A 351 20.10 -0.78 6.06
CA HIS A 351 21.51 -0.62 6.43
C HIS A 351 22.37 -0.14 5.25
N ASP A 352 22.25 -0.77 4.09
CA ASP A 352 23.05 -0.46 2.91
C ASP A 352 22.82 0.98 2.43
N ARG A 353 21.55 1.44 2.47
CA ARG A 353 21.18 2.81 2.05
C ARG A 353 21.47 3.86 3.11
N TRP A 354 21.16 3.59 4.38
CA TRP A 354 21.09 4.63 5.42
C TRP A 354 22.07 4.46 6.58
N ARG A 355 22.86 3.38 6.55
CA ARG A 355 23.77 2.97 7.64
C ARG A 355 23.04 2.85 8.97
N LEU A 356 21.91 2.13 8.97
CA LEU A 356 21.00 1.95 10.10
C LEU A 356 21.72 1.71 11.44
N TYR A 357 22.63 0.73 11.46
CA TYR A 357 23.29 0.30 12.69
C TYR A 357 24.23 1.35 13.29
N GLN A 358 24.72 2.29 12.48
CA GLN A 358 25.59 3.38 12.93
C GLN A 358 24.81 4.55 13.55
N ARG A 359 23.47 4.56 13.44
CA ARG A 359 22.65 5.64 13.99
C ARG A 359 22.62 5.57 15.51
N PRO A 360 22.89 6.68 16.25
CA PRO A 360 22.97 6.67 17.71
C PRO A 360 21.76 6.02 18.36
N PHE A 361 20.55 6.37 17.91
CA PHE A 361 19.32 5.79 18.46
C PHE A 361 19.25 4.26 18.36
N PHE A 362 19.67 3.69 17.22
CA PHE A 362 19.69 2.24 17.05
C PHE A 362 20.83 1.60 17.85
N LYS A 363 22.03 2.20 17.77
CA LYS A 363 23.23 1.72 18.46
C LYS A 363 23.03 1.63 19.97
N ASP A 364 22.37 2.63 20.55
CA ASP A 364 22.25 2.75 22.00
C ASP A 364 21.08 1.94 22.55
N ASN A 365 19.96 1.86 21.83
CA ASN A 365 18.72 1.26 22.35
C ASN A 365 18.39 -0.14 21.81
N LEU A 366 18.87 -0.52 20.62
CA LEU A 366 18.38 -1.71 19.89
C LEU A 366 19.47 -2.70 19.49
N LEU A 367 20.72 -2.25 19.35
CA LEU A 367 21.80 -3.08 18.81
C LEU A 367 22.00 -4.39 19.59
N ALA A 368 22.09 -4.31 20.92
CA ALA A 368 22.32 -5.49 21.76
C ALA A 368 21.15 -6.48 21.69
N SER A 369 19.89 -6.01 21.79
CA SER A 369 18.72 -6.88 21.71
C SER A 369 18.59 -7.57 20.34
N PHE A 370 18.93 -6.88 19.26
CA PHE A 370 18.94 -7.48 17.91
C PHE A 370 20.08 -8.49 17.75
N GLN A 371 21.28 -8.20 18.25
CA GLN A 371 22.40 -9.16 18.23
C GLN A 371 22.02 -10.44 18.98
N SER A 372 21.47 -10.33 20.19
CA SER A 372 21.00 -11.47 20.97
C SER A 372 19.89 -12.25 20.27
N ALA A 373 18.91 -11.56 19.66
CA ALA A 373 17.85 -12.22 18.89
C ALA A 373 18.40 -13.01 17.70
N LEU A 374 19.31 -12.42 16.90
CA LEU A 374 19.94 -13.08 15.76
C LEU A 374 20.78 -14.29 16.20
N ILE A 375 21.52 -14.18 17.30
CA ILE A 375 22.27 -15.29 17.87
C ILE A 375 21.31 -16.40 18.32
N SER A 376 20.23 -16.06 19.00
CA SER A 376 19.20 -17.03 19.41
C SER A 376 18.63 -17.79 18.22
N VAL A 377 18.29 -17.10 17.13
CA VAL A 377 17.78 -17.73 15.89
C VAL A 377 18.83 -18.60 15.23
N LEU A 378 20.09 -18.17 15.20
CA LEU A 378 21.19 -18.97 14.64
C LEU A 378 21.41 -20.28 15.40
N LEU A 379 21.02 -20.34 16.67
CA LEU A 379 21.11 -21.54 17.51
C LEU A 379 19.86 -22.44 17.42
N THR A 380 18.77 -21.98 16.80
CA THR A 380 17.62 -22.83 16.50
C THR A 380 17.81 -23.54 15.15
N GLY A 381 17.06 -24.63 14.93
CA GLY A 381 17.07 -25.33 13.63
C GLY A 381 16.60 -24.47 12.45
N GLU A 382 15.83 -23.41 12.71
CA GLU A 382 15.38 -22.44 11.69
C GLU A 382 16.51 -21.52 11.22
N GLY A 383 17.52 -21.27 12.05
CA GLY A 383 18.69 -20.46 11.71
C GLY A 383 19.44 -20.99 10.49
N ALA A 384 19.41 -22.30 10.24
CA ALA A 384 20.01 -22.91 9.06
C ALA A 384 19.36 -22.47 7.74
N LEU A 385 18.05 -22.18 7.74
CA LEU A 385 17.33 -21.75 6.54
C LEU A 385 17.73 -20.35 6.08
N HIS A 386 18.20 -19.51 7.00
CA HIS A 386 18.52 -18.11 6.75
C HIS A 386 19.96 -17.75 7.12
N PHE A 387 20.85 -18.74 7.23
CA PHE A 387 22.20 -18.57 7.76
C PHE A 387 22.97 -17.44 7.08
N ASP A 388 22.97 -17.37 5.74
CA ASP A 388 23.70 -16.33 5.01
C ASP A 388 23.21 -14.91 5.34
N LEU A 389 21.89 -14.73 5.45
CA LEU A 389 21.28 -13.43 5.79
C LEU A 389 21.52 -13.06 7.25
N LEU A 390 21.39 -14.02 8.16
CA LEU A 390 21.64 -13.84 9.59
C LEU A 390 23.12 -13.51 9.84
N ALA A 391 24.04 -14.28 9.26
CA ALA A 391 25.47 -14.05 9.37
C ALA A 391 25.88 -12.68 8.82
N ASN A 392 25.35 -12.29 7.65
CA ASN A 392 25.61 -10.96 7.07
C ASN A 392 25.07 -9.83 7.94
N THR A 393 23.83 -9.96 8.43
CA THR A 393 23.20 -8.97 9.31
C THR A 393 23.99 -8.81 10.61
N LEU A 394 24.36 -9.93 11.22
CA LEU A 394 25.13 -9.99 12.46
C LEU A 394 26.55 -9.46 12.28
N PHE A 395 27.20 -9.74 11.16
CA PHE A 395 28.49 -9.16 10.77
C PHE A 395 28.41 -7.63 10.65
N ASN A 396 27.40 -7.11 9.95
CA ASN A 396 27.23 -5.66 9.80
C ASN A 396 26.96 -4.96 11.15
N MET A 397 26.31 -5.63 12.10
CA MET A 397 26.13 -5.15 13.47
C MET A 397 27.44 -5.21 14.28
N SER A 398 28.26 -6.26 14.13
CA SER A 398 29.53 -6.38 14.85
C SER A 398 30.52 -5.28 14.46
N GLN A 399 30.57 -4.90 13.19
CA GLN A 399 31.45 -3.80 12.72
C GLN A 399 31.18 -2.44 13.39
N VAL A 400 30.01 -2.24 13.99
CA VAL A 400 29.65 -0.99 14.68
C VAL A 400 30.09 -0.97 16.14
N ASP A 401 29.94 -2.11 16.83
CA ASP A 401 30.27 -2.24 18.25
C ASP A 401 30.62 -3.69 18.62
N ASN A 402 31.92 -3.99 18.56
CA ASN A 402 32.45 -5.31 18.89
C ASN A 402 32.34 -5.65 20.38
N ILE A 403 32.24 -4.65 21.27
CA ILE A 403 32.13 -4.87 22.71
C ILE A 403 30.72 -5.36 23.03
N LYS A 404 29.69 -4.66 22.54
CA LYS A 404 28.29 -5.08 22.69
C LYS A 404 28.01 -6.44 22.05
N MET A 405 28.70 -6.75 20.95
CA MET A 405 28.61 -8.05 20.30
C MET A 405 29.12 -9.19 21.21
N ARG A 406 30.27 -8.99 21.85
CA ARG A 406 30.83 -9.96 22.82
C ARG A 406 29.88 -10.17 24.00
N GLU A 407 29.32 -9.08 24.53
CA GLU A 407 28.33 -9.15 25.62
C GLU A 407 27.08 -9.94 25.21
N SER A 408 26.60 -9.74 23.98
CA SER A 408 25.42 -10.44 23.44
C SER A 408 25.67 -11.95 23.30
N PHE A 409 26.87 -12.37 22.85
CA PHE A 409 27.25 -13.79 22.85
C PHE A 409 27.34 -14.39 24.26
N ALA A 410 27.87 -13.63 25.23
CA ALA A 410 27.95 -14.10 26.61
C ALA A 410 26.55 -14.26 27.24
N GLN A 411 25.61 -13.38 26.90
CA GLN A 411 24.21 -13.46 27.36
C GLN A 411 23.41 -14.60 26.72
N ALA A 412 23.79 -15.04 25.51
CA ALA A 412 23.13 -16.14 24.82
C ALA A 412 23.41 -17.53 25.46
N GLY A 413 24.15 -17.59 26.56
CA GLY A 413 24.36 -18.81 27.33
C GLY A 413 25.26 -19.85 26.66
N LEU A 414 26.01 -19.47 25.61
CA LEU A 414 26.93 -20.36 24.90
C LEU A 414 28.13 -20.70 25.80
N PRO A 415 28.34 -21.96 26.19
CA PRO A 415 29.47 -22.39 27.02
C PRO A 415 30.79 -22.52 26.22
N ILE A 416 31.02 -21.64 25.24
CA ILE A 416 32.04 -21.82 24.21
C ILE A 416 33.22 -20.85 24.43
N TYR A 417 34.43 -21.35 24.15
CA TYR A 417 35.72 -20.68 24.24
C TYR A 417 35.66 -19.18 23.92
N MET A 418 35.90 -18.32 24.92
CA MET A 418 35.98 -16.85 24.73
C MET A 418 36.94 -16.46 23.59
N LYS A 419 37.97 -17.28 23.33
CA LYS A 419 38.90 -17.08 22.21
C LYS A 419 38.22 -17.11 20.83
N LEU A 420 37.28 -18.03 20.58
CA LEU A 420 36.60 -18.11 19.29
C LEU A 420 35.65 -16.91 19.11
N ILE A 421 34.96 -16.49 20.19
CA ILE A 421 34.10 -15.31 20.19
C ILE A 421 34.93 -14.04 19.92
N ASP A 422 36.10 -13.92 20.55
CA ASP A 422 37.03 -12.81 20.33
C ASP A 422 37.51 -12.76 18.88
N GLU A 423 37.85 -13.92 18.30
CA GLU A 423 38.25 -14.02 16.90
C GLU A 423 37.10 -13.64 15.93
N ILE A 424 35.86 -14.05 16.23
CA ILE A 424 34.67 -13.66 15.46
C ILE A 424 34.48 -12.13 15.50
N CYS A 425 34.55 -11.53 16.69
CA CYS A 425 34.37 -10.08 16.88
C CYS A 425 35.50 -9.26 16.22
N LEU A 426 36.70 -9.82 16.06
CA LEU A 426 37.82 -9.13 15.41
C LEU A 426 37.86 -9.30 13.88
N THR A 427 36.98 -10.13 13.33
CA THR A 427 37.00 -10.45 11.90
C THR A 427 36.47 -9.27 11.06
N LYS A 428 37.20 -8.93 9.99
CA LYS A 428 36.85 -7.84 9.05
C LYS A 428 36.30 -8.32 7.70
N HIS A 429 36.27 -9.63 7.47
CA HIS A 429 35.84 -10.22 6.21
C HIS A 429 34.67 -11.18 6.43
N ILE A 430 33.60 -10.99 5.64
CA ILE A 430 32.38 -11.77 5.77
C ILE A 430 32.57 -13.30 5.60
N PRO A 431 33.40 -13.82 4.67
CA PRO A 431 33.52 -15.28 4.51
C PRO A 431 34.19 -15.93 5.72
N THR A 432 35.21 -15.28 6.27
CA THR A 432 35.90 -15.72 7.49
C THR A 432 34.98 -15.64 8.70
N PHE A 433 34.14 -14.60 8.78
CA PHE A 433 33.16 -14.45 9.84
C PHE A 433 32.12 -15.58 9.79
N SER A 434 31.54 -15.82 8.62
CA SER A 434 30.57 -16.90 8.41
C SER A 434 31.17 -18.26 8.73
N GLN A 435 32.41 -18.56 8.30
CA GLN A 435 33.07 -19.84 8.61
C GLN A 435 33.24 -20.05 10.13
N LYS A 436 33.72 -19.03 10.84
CA LYS A 436 33.89 -19.10 12.31
C LYS A 436 32.55 -19.17 13.03
N LEU A 437 31.52 -18.50 12.51
CA LEU A 437 30.16 -18.56 13.04
C LEU A 437 29.54 -19.93 12.84
N THR A 438 29.76 -20.59 11.70
CA THR A 438 29.34 -21.99 11.47
C THR A 438 30.01 -22.91 12.48
N GLN A 439 31.31 -22.75 12.73
CA GLN A 439 32.03 -23.52 13.74
C GLN A 439 31.42 -23.32 15.13
N LEU A 440 31.13 -22.07 15.52
CA LEU A 440 30.50 -21.74 16.80
C LEU A 440 29.13 -22.41 16.96
N ILE A 441 28.29 -22.40 15.93
CA ILE A 441 26.95 -23.00 15.96
C ILE A 441 27.03 -24.52 16.04
N GLN A 442 27.94 -25.15 15.30
CA GLN A 442 28.17 -26.60 15.38
C GLN A 442 28.61 -27.01 16.79
N ASP A 443 29.57 -26.28 17.37
CA ASP A 443 30.05 -26.51 18.74
C ASP A 443 28.91 -26.34 19.75
N ALA A 444 28.06 -25.31 19.57
CA ALA A 444 26.88 -25.07 20.42
C ALA A 444 25.87 -26.22 20.37
N HIS A 445 25.54 -26.73 19.18
CA HIS A 445 24.64 -27.86 19.02
C HIS A 445 25.21 -29.14 19.64
N CYS A 446 26.51 -29.39 19.51
CA CYS A 446 27.16 -30.54 20.15
C CYS A 446 27.11 -30.48 21.68
N VAL A 447 27.26 -29.30 22.28
CA VAL A 447 27.14 -29.15 23.73
C VAL A 447 25.69 -29.32 24.21
N HIS A 448 24.69 -28.82 23.47
CA HIS A 448 23.29 -29.06 23.79
C HIS A 448 22.87 -30.53 23.68
N LEU A 449 23.48 -31.29 22.77
CA LEU A 449 23.25 -32.74 22.61
C LEU A 449 23.91 -33.59 23.70
N THR A 450 24.89 -33.06 24.44
CA THR A 450 25.60 -33.80 25.50
C THR A 450 25.08 -33.52 26.92
N GLN A 451 24.13 -32.59 27.06
CA GLN A 451 23.46 -32.23 28.31
C GLN A 451 22.02 -32.79 28.45
N ASN A 452 21.52 -33.47 27.42
CA ASN A 452 20.35 -34.37 27.47
C ASN A 452 20.84 -35.82 27.52
#